data_AF-A0A1L5TL05-F1
#
_entry.id   AF-A0A1L5TL05-F1
#
_cell.length_a   1.000
_cell.length_b   1.000
_cell.length_c   1.000
_cell.angle_alpha   90.00
_cell.angle_beta   90.00
_cell.angle_gamma   90.00
#
_symmetry.space_group_name_H-M   'P 1'
#
loop_
_entity.id
_entity.type
_entity.pdbx_description
1 polymer ?
#
loop_
_entity_poly.entity_id
_entity_poly.type
_entity_poly.pdbx_seq_one_letter_code
_entity_poly.pdbx_strand_id
1 'polypeptide(L)'
;MSETSEEKKKRKLIAELRDHQWLYQYSLFPRLEGQNRDEDKSNAETTILRGLDDFRDRLRRKTPNIGILFELRKLNVARLRNFVTRYRNKNFIQIYITFRTTKEIDEQMLKEIAEDTYSDRVNILERSINEEDIIKSISTIRNENLYDFTPYYQIIGKKFKRYSCIHRSSFIRKEEILQC
;
A
#
# COMPACT_ATOMS: atom_id res chain seq x y z
N MET A 1 -14.02 28.95 2.31
CA MET A 1 -12.86 28.28 1.68
C MET A 1 -13.32 26.93 1.14
N SER A 2 -13.04 26.61 -0.12
CA SER A 2 -13.40 25.32 -0.73
C SER A 2 -12.36 24.23 -0.40
N GLU A 3 -12.84 23.01 -0.15
CA GLU A 3 -11.99 21.82 0.04
C GLU A 3 -11.11 21.59 -1.21
N THR A 4 -9.80 21.44 -1.02
CA THR A 4 -8.86 21.09 -2.08
C THR A 4 -9.04 19.63 -2.52
N SER A 5 -8.60 19.29 -3.74
CA SER A 5 -8.66 17.90 -4.24
C SER A 5 -7.92 16.91 -3.33
N GLU A 6 -6.81 17.33 -2.71
CA GLU A 6 -6.02 16.47 -1.81
C GLU A 6 -6.72 16.26 -0.47
N GLU A 7 -7.33 17.29 0.10
CA GLU A 7 -8.16 17.17 1.30
C GLU A 7 -9.34 16.21 1.06
N LYS A 8 -9.99 16.32 -0.10
CA LYS A 8 -11.08 15.42 -0.49
C LYS A 8 -10.61 13.96 -0.61
N LYS A 9 -9.46 13.71 -1.22
CA LYS A 9 -8.89 12.35 -1.33
C LYS A 9 -8.54 11.77 0.04
N LYS A 10 -7.92 12.58 0.89
CA LYS A 10 -7.57 12.25 2.28
C LYS A 10 -8.80 11.91 3.11
N ARG A 11 -9.84 12.74 3.06
CA ARG A 11 -11.12 12.51 3.74
C ARG A 11 -11.79 11.21 3.29
N LYS A 12 -11.82 10.95 1.98
CA LYS A 12 -12.37 9.70 1.45
C LYS A 12 -11.59 8.47 1.94
N LEU A 13 -10.26 8.48 1.86
CA LEU A 13 -9.43 7.37 2.37
C LEU A 13 -9.67 7.12 3.87
N ILE A 14 -9.77 8.19 4.66
CA ILE A 14 -10.09 8.08 6.10
C ILE A 14 -11.47 7.48 6.31
N ALA A 15 -12.48 7.86 5.53
CA ALA A 15 -13.82 7.29 5.63
C ALA A 15 -13.81 5.78 5.31
N GLU A 16 -13.13 5.36 4.23
CA GLU A 16 -13.01 3.94 3.89
C GLU A 16 -12.35 3.13 5.01
N LEU A 17 -11.33 3.69 5.68
CA LEU A 17 -10.68 3.07 6.84
C LEU A 17 -11.58 3.02 8.08
N ARG A 18 -12.31 4.10 8.35
CA ARG A 18 -13.11 4.25 9.56
C ARG A 18 -14.39 3.40 9.50
N ASP A 19 -15.09 3.44 8.38
CA ASP A 19 -16.48 2.96 8.26
C ASP A 19 -16.58 1.44 8.03
N HIS A 20 -15.48 0.82 7.60
CA HIS A 20 -15.41 -0.61 7.29
C HIS A 20 -14.48 -1.35 8.25
N GLN A 21 -14.77 -2.63 8.45
CA GLN A 21 -13.93 -3.54 9.20
C GLN A 21 -12.78 -4.04 8.31
N TRP A 22 -11.57 -4.03 8.87
CA TRP A 22 -10.37 -4.54 8.24
C TRP A 22 -9.71 -5.51 9.21
N LEU A 23 -9.40 -6.71 8.74
CA LEU A 23 -8.88 -7.79 9.59
C LEU A 23 -7.39 -8.05 9.37
N TYR A 24 -6.91 -7.83 8.14
CA TYR A 24 -5.52 -8.07 7.78
C TYR A 24 -4.94 -6.88 7.03
N GLN A 25 -3.62 -6.72 7.15
CA GLN A 25 -2.83 -5.75 6.40
C GLN A 25 -1.64 -6.46 5.77
N TYR A 26 -1.49 -6.22 4.47
CA TYR A 26 -0.35 -6.67 3.69
C TYR A 26 0.46 -5.45 3.24
N SER A 27 1.78 -5.59 3.24
CA SER A 27 2.71 -4.60 2.71
C SER A 27 3.64 -5.26 1.71
N LEU A 28 3.66 -4.75 0.48
CA LEU A 28 4.52 -5.22 -0.59
C LEU A 28 5.53 -4.13 -0.95
N PHE A 29 6.83 -4.44 -0.81
CA PHE A 29 7.91 -3.48 -0.95
C PHE A 29 9.07 -4.05 -1.79
N PRO A 30 9.81 -3.22 -2.53
CA PRO A 30 10.98 -3.65 -3.28
C PRO A 30 11.99 -4.39 -2.41
N ARG A 31 12.53 -5.50 -2.92
CA ARG A 31 13.71 -6.15 -2.36
C ARG A 31 14.94 -5.35 -2.80
N LEU A 32 15.80 -5.01 -1.85
CA LEU A 32 17.01 -4.22 -2.07
C LEU A 32 18.20 -5.07 -1.63
N GLU A 33 19.25 -5.12 -2.45
CA GLU A 33 20.37 -6.05 -2.25
C GLU A 33 21.51 -5.41 -1.45
N GLY A 34 21.56 -4.08 -1.37
CA GLY A 34 22.57 -3.35 -0.60
C GLY A 34 23.95 -3.36 -1.25
N GLN A 35 24.06 -3.70 -2.54
CA GLN A 35 25.33 -3.77 -3.26
C GLN A 35 25.67 -2.46 -3.97
N ASN A 36 24.72 -1.90 -4.73
CA ASN A 36 24.88 -0.65 -5.47
C ASN A 36 23.78 0.36 -5.07
N ARG A 37 24.20 1.51 -4.54
CA ARG A 37 23.28 2.51 -3.99
C ARG A 37 22.36 3.11 -5.05
N ASP A 38 22.90 3.44 -6.22
CA ASP A 38 22.13 4.13 -7.26
C ASP A 38 21.12 3.17 -7.91
N GLU A 39 21.53 1.91 -8.08
CA GLU A 39 20.65 0.83 -8.52
C GLU A 39 19.54 0.53 -7.50
N ASP A 40 19.89 0.34 -6.23
CA ASP A 40 18.91 0.10 -5.17
C ASP A 40 17.93 1.26 -5.02
N LYS A 41 18.41 2.52 -5.13
CA LYS A 41 17.54 3.70 -5.12
C LYS A 41 16.56 3.67 -6.29
N SER A 42 17.06 3.41 -7.50
CA SER A 42 16.23 3.27 -8.69
C SER A 42 15.19 2.15 -8.52
N ASN A 43 15.59 1.00 -8.00
CA ASN A 43 14.71 -0.14 -7.74
C ASN A 43 13.64 0.21 -6.69
N ALA A 44 14.01 0.89 -5.62
CA ALA A 44 13.10 1.30 -4.54
C ALA A 44 12.02 2.29 -5.00
N GLU A 45 12.35 3.14 -5.97
CA GLU A 45 11.46 4.16 -6.51
C GLU A 45 10.61 3.66 -7.68
N THR A 46 11.09 2.68 -8.47
CA THR A 46 10.43 2.32 -9.74
C THR A 46 9.76 0.94 -9.75
N THR A 47 10.27 -0.04 -8.99
CA THR A 47 9.82 -1.45 -9.11
C THR A 47 8.31 -1.58 -8.91
N ILE A 48 7.79 -1.06 -7.81
CA ILE A 48 6.35 -1.12 -7.48
C ILE A 48 5.50 -0.47 -8.57
N LEU A 49 5.92 0.70 -9.03
CA LEU A 49 5.14 1.50 -9.96
C LEU A 49 5.02 0.84 -11.33
N ARG A 50 6.07 0.14 -11.78
CA ARG A 50 6.08 -0.57 -13.08
C ARG A 50 5.06 -1.71 -13.11
N GLY A 51 4.92 -2.46 -12.02
CA GLY A 51 3.96 -3.57 -11.89
C GLY A 51 2.62 -3.21 -11.26
N LEU A 52 2.38 -1.94 -10.90
CA LEU A 52 1.26 -1.53 -10.04
C LEU A 52 -0.12 -1.97 -10.54
N ASP A 53 -0.40 -1.72 -11.83
CA ASP A 53 -1.70 -2.05 -12.41
C ASP A 53 -1.87 -3.56 -12.61
N ASP A 54 -0.81 -4.27 -13.04
CA ASP A 54 -0.84 -5.72 -13.22
C ASP A 54 -1.05 -6.45 -11.89
N PHE A 55 -0.30 -6.05 -10.85
CA PHE A 55 -0.46 -6.60 -9.50
C PHE A 55 -1.88 -6.39 -9.00
N ARG A 56 -2.42 -5.17 -9.12
CA ARG A 56 -3.79 -4.85 -8.69
C ARG A 56 -4.82 -5.68 -9.46
N ASP A 57 -4.65 -5.84 -10.76
CA ASP A 57 -5.61 -6.54 -11.61
C ASP A 57 -5.58 -8.06 -11.36
N ARG A 58 -4.40 -8.65 -11.17
CA ARG A 58 -4.23 -10.05 -10.73
C ARG A 58 -4.85 -10.27 -9.36
N LEU A 59 -4.54 -9.40 -8.40
CA LEU A 59 -5.11 -9.43 -7.05
C LEU A 59 -6.63 -9.41 -7.10
N ARG A 60 -7.22 -8.49 -7.87
CA ARG A 60 -8.69 -8.42 -8.07
C ARG A 60 -9.27 -9.72 -8.61
N ARG A 61 -8.64 -10.34 -9.61
CA ARG A 61 -9.16 -11.57 -10.25
C ARG A 61 -9.10 -12.77 -9.32
N LYS A 62 -8.04 -12.87 -8.51
CA LYS A 62 -7.78 -14.02 -7.63
C LYS A 62 -8.50 -13.95 -6.28
N THR A 63 -9.01 -12.77 -5.89
CA THR A 63 -9.68 -12.56 -4.59
C THR A 63 -11.14 -12.07 -4.72
N PRO A 64 -12.01 -12.72 -5.51
CA PRO A 64 -13.33 -12.19 -5.90
C PRO A 64 -14.28 -11.84 -4.74
N ASN A 65 -14.07 -12.43 -3.56
CA ASN A 65 -14.94 -12.27 -2.38
C ASN A 65 -14.25 -11.59 -1.20
N ILE A 66 -13.11 -10.93 -1.42
CA ILE A 66 -12.34 -10.23 -0.39
C ILE A 66 -12.39 -8.75 -0.70
N GLY A 67 -12.91 -7.96 0.24
CA GLY A 67 -12.89 -6.51 0.15
C GLY A 67 -11.47 -6.02 0.40
N ILE A 68 -10.89 -5.27 -0.53
CA ILE A 68 -9.51 -4.77 -0.42
C ILE A 68 -9.46 -3.25 -0.56
N LEU A 69 -8.92 -2.58 0.46
CA LEU A 69 -8.48 -1.20 0.37
C LEU A 69 -7.00 -1.17 0.02
N PHE A 70 -6.70 -0.82 -1.22
CA PHE A 70 -5.35 -0.82 -1.79
C PHE A 70 -4.77 0.60 -1.77
N GLU A 71 -3.58 0.79 -1.21
CA GLU A 71 -2.93 2.10 -1.03
C GLU A 71 -1.46 2.05 -1.46
N LEU A 72 -1.05 3.01 -2.28
CA LEU A 72 0.34 3.30 -2.58
C LEU A 72 0.91 4.27 -1.54
N ARG A 73 2.04 3.89 -0.96
CA ARG A 73 2.71 4.62 0.11
C ARG A 73 4.17 4.87 -0.24
N LYS A 74 4.75 5.82 0.47
CA LYS A 74 6.19 6.05 0.47
C LYS A 74 6.73 5.96 1.89
N LEU A 75 7.96 5.49 2.00
CA LEU A 75 8.68 5.35 3.25
C LEU A 75 10.07 5.89 3.01
N ASN A 76 10.59 6.63 3.98
CA ASN A 76 12.02 6.86 4.05
C ASN A 76 12.65 5.66 4.74
N VAL A 77 13.37 4.87 3.96
CA VAL A 77 13.92 3.57 4.33
C VAL A 77 14.88 3.69 5.52
N ALA A 78 15.59 4.81 5.62
CA ALA A 78 16.49 5.11 6.74
C ALA A 78 15.77 5.31 8.09
N ARG A 79 14.44 5.44 8.10
CA ARG A 79 13.63 5.57 9.33
C ARG A 79 13.16 4.22 9.89
N LEU A 80 13.35 3.11 9.17
CA LEU A 80 13.06 1.79 9.68
C LEU A 80 14.18 1.33 10.62
N ARG A 81 13.87 1.17 11.91
CA ARG A 81 14.84 0.74 12.94
C ARG A 81 15.54 -0.60 12.61
N ASN A 82 14.87 -1.48 11.87
CA ASN A 82 15.36 -2.82 11.54
C ASN A 82 15.86 -2.94 10.10
N PHE A 83 15.89 -1.85 9.33
CA PHE A 83 16.36 -1.91 7.95
C PHE A 83 17.88 -1.72 7.94
N VAL A 84 18.59 -2.84 7.95
CA VAL A 84 20.05 -2.89 7.87
C VAL A 84 20.45 -2.56 6.44
N THR A 85 20.76 -1.29 6.18
CA THR A 85 21.41 -0.90 4.93
C THR A 85 22.87 -0.67 5.15
N ARG A 86 23.67 -0.90 4.11
CA ARG A 86 25.03 -0.35 4.03
C ARG A 86 25.02 1.17 3.81
N TYR A 87 23.85 1.81 3.65
CA TYR A 87 23.68 3.19 3.23
C TYR A 87 23.23 4.09 4.39
N ARG A 88 24.17 4.84 4.98
CA ARG A 88 23.91 5.73 6.15
C ARG A 88 22.99 6.94 5.90
N ASN A 89 22.26 7.03 4.79
CA ASN A 89 21.74 8.31 4.30
C ASN A 89 20.21 8.49 4.45
N LYS A 90 19.81 9.67 4.94
CA LYS A 90 18.43 10.05 5.27
C LYS A 90 17.52 10.32 4.06
N ASN A 91 17.95 10.03 2.82
CA ASN A 91 17.23 10.39 1.59
C ASN A 91 16.93 9.18 0.70
N PHE A 92 16.85 7.99 1.28
CA PHE A 92 16.50 6.78 0.55
C PHE A 92 14.98 6.57 0.62
N ILE A 93 14.27 6.93 -0.45
CA ILE A 93 12.82 6.76 -0.55
C ILE A 93 12.51 5.42 -1.18
N GLN A 94 11.56 4.70 -0.57
CA GLN A 94 10.98 3.49 -1.12
C GLN A 94 9.49 3.68 -1.29
N ILE A 95 9.02 3.36 -2.49
CA ILE A 95 7.59 3.27 -2.78
C ILE A 95 7.17 1.84 -2.51
N TYR A 96 6.04 1.67 -1.84
CA TYR A 96 5.51 0.37 -1.47
C TYR A 96 3.98 0.40 -1.51
N ILE A 97 3.38 -0.78 -1.60
CA ILE A 97 1.93 -0.96 -1.52
C ILE A 97 1.61 -1.39 -0.09
N THR A 98 0.59 -0.79 0.50
CA THR A 98 -0.13 -1.37 1.64
C THR A 98 -1.56 -1.62 1.21
N PHE A 99 -2.06 -2.81 1.49
CA PHE A 99 -3.47 -3.08 1.29
C PHE A 99 -4.06 -3.77 2.52
N ARG A 100 -5.30 -3.41 2.83
CA ARG A 100 -6.06 -3.96 3.95
C ARG A 100 -7.21 -4.78 3.40
N THR A 101 -7.51 -5.87 4.07
CA THR A 101 -8.49 -6.84 3.58
C THR A 101 -9.52 -7.19 4.65
N THR A 102 -10.73 -7.53 4.20
CA THR A 102 -11.80 -8.01 5.07
C THR A 102 -11.65 -9.49 5.46
N LYS A 103 -10.77 -10.23 4.77
CA LYS A 103 -10.45 -11.64 5.01
C LYS A 103 -8.98 -11.89 4.69
N GLU A 104 -8.44 -12.96 5.26
CA GLU A 104 -7.10 -13.44 4.93
C GLU A 104 -7.01 -13.80 3.46
N ILE A 105 -5.89 -13.45 2.83
CA ILE A 105 -5.53 -13.93 1.50
C ILE A 105 -4.57 -15.09 1.69
N ASP A 106 -4.83 -16.18 0.99
CA ASP A 106 -3.92 -17.33 0.95
C ASP A 106 -2.48 -16.89 0.60
N GLU A 107 -1.53 -17.26 1.47
CA GLU A 107 -0.15 -16.80 1.38
C GLU A 107 0.51 -17.25 0.08
N GLN A 108 0.25 -18.48 -0.35
CA GLN A 108 0.82 -19.05 -1.57
C GLN A 108 0.28 -18.33 -2.81
N MET A 109 -1.03 -18.09 -2.86
CA MET A 109 -1.66 -17.29 -3.91
C MET A 109 -1.08 -15.87 -3.98
N LEU A 110 -0.86 -15.23 -2.84
CA LEU A 110 -0.31 -13.88 -2.82
C LEU A 110 1.15 -13.86 -3.31
N LYS A 111 1.95 -14.86 -2.94
CA LYS A 111 3.31 -15.05 -3.46
C LYS A 111 3.33 -15.24 -4.96
N GLU A 112 2.47 -16.11 -5.49
CA GLU A 112 2.34 -16.34 -6.94
C GLU A 112 2.01 -15.05 -7.69
N ILE A 113 1.05 -14.26 -7.19
CA ILE A 113 0.69 -12.97 -7.81
C ILE A 113 1.88 -12.01 -7.81
N ALA A 114 2.62 -11.94 -6.71
CA ALA A 114 3.79 -11.07 -6.60
C ALA A 114 4.94 -11.53 -7.49
N GLU A 115 5.21 -12.83 -7.58
CA GLU A 115 6.23 -13.41 -8.43
C GLU A 115 5.91 -13.23 -9.92
N ASP A 116 4.67 -13.48 -10.31
CA ASP A 116 4.19 -13.24 -11.68
C ASP A 116 4.34 -11.77 -12.10
N THR A 117 4.18 -10.84 -11.15
CA THR A 117 4.20 -9.40 -11.46
C THR A 117 5.60 -8.80 -11.37
N TYR A 118 6.41 -9.26 -10.42
CA TYR A 118 7.66 -8.61 -10.02
C TYR A 118 8.88 -9.52 -10.08
N SER A 119 8.75 -10.80 -10.44
CA SER A 119 9.84 -11.77 -10.61
C SER A 119 10.81 -11.80 -9.41
N ASP A 120 10.26 -11.99 -8.21
CA ASP A 120 10.98 -12.06 -6.92
C ASP A 120 11.69 -10.76 -6.46
N ARG A 121 11.42 -9.63 -7.12
CA ARG A 121 12.00 -8.31 -6.76
C ARG A 121 11.29 -7.60 -5.62
N VAL A 122 10.41 -8.31 -4.91
CA VAL A 122 9.58 -7.73 -3.85
C VAL A 122 9.51 -8.67 -2.66
N ASN A 123 9.26 -8.08 -1.50
CA ASN A 123 8.95 -8.79 -0.28
C ASN A 123 7.51 -8.46 0.11
N ILE A 124 6.85 -9.42 0.75
CA ILE A 124 5.51 -9.26 1.31
C ILE A 124 5.61 -9.43 2.83
N LEU A 125 4.99 -8.51 3.56
CA LEU A 125 4.74 -8.66 4.99
C LEU A 125 3.25 -8.70 5.24
N GLU A 126 2.82 -9.66 6.03
CA GLU A 126 1.46 -9.84 6.48
C GLU A 126 1.36 -9.61 7.99
N ARG A 127 0.22 -9.06 8.42
CA ARG A 127 -0.19 -9.06 9.82
C ARG A 127 -1.71 -8.99 9.93
N SER A 128 -2.25 -9.59 10.99
CA SER A 128 -3.57 -9.21 11.48
C SER A 128 -3.54 -7.79 12.04
N ILE A 129 -4.67 -7.11 11.96
CA ILE A 129 -4.83 -5.75 12.49
C ILE A 129 -6.10 -5.66 13.31
N ASN A 130 -6.06 -4.79 14.32
CA ASN A 130 -7.22 -4.49 15.14
C ASN A 130 -7.71 -3.05 14.92
N GLU A 131 -8.75 -2.64 15.64
CA GLU A 131 -9.29 -1.28 15.52
C GLU A 131 -8.28 -0.20 15.91
N GLU A 132 -7.41 -0.46 16.90
CA GLU A 132 -6.37 0.48 17.32
C GLU A 132 -5.35 0.75 16.20
N ASP A 133 -4.98 -0.28 15.43
CA ASP A 133 -4.14 -0.14 14.24
C ASP A 133 -4.78 0.76 13.18
N ILE A 134 -6.11 0.64 13.01
CA ILE A 134 -6.87 1.48 12.08
C ILE A 134 -6.93 2.92 12.57
N ILE A 135 -7.23 3.14 13.85
CA ILE A 135 -7.24 4.47 14.47
C ILE A 135 -5.86 5.13 14.34
N LYS A 136 -4.79 4.39 14.60
CA LYS A 136 -3.42 4.87 14.43
C LYS A 136 -3.12 5.23 12.98
N SER A 137 -3.52 4.38 12.03
CA SER A 137 -3.38 4.65 10.60
C SER A 137 -4.11 5.92 10.17
N ILE A 138 -5.35 6.11 10.66
CA ILE A 138 -6.15 7.33 10.40
C ILE A 138 -5.46 8.55 11.00
N SER A 139 -4.96 8.47 12.23
CA SER A 139 -4.23 9.56 12.88
C SER A 139 -2.98 9.97 12.09
N THR A 140 -2.19 8.98 11.63
CA THR A 140 -1.04 9.25 10.74
C THR A 140 -1.48 9.93 9.45
N ILE A 141 -2.54 9.44 8.78
CA ILE A 141 -3.04 10.05 7.54
C ILE A 141 -3.53 11.48 7.80
N ARG A 142 -4.18 11.75 8.95
CA ARG A 142 -4.66 13.09 9.34
C ARG A 142 -3.51 14.07 9.57
N ASN A 143 -2.45 13.64 10.25
CA ASN A 143 -1.35 14.52 10.64
C ASN A 143 -0.30 14.70 9.54
N GLU A 144 -0.17 13.72 8.64
CA GLU A 144 0.78 13.80 7.53
C GLU A 144 0.12 14.31 6.26
N ASN A 145 0.87 15.10 5.48
CA ASN A 145 0.46 15.45 4.13
C ASN A 145 0.56 14.20 3.25
N LEU A 146 -0.48 13.99 2.44
CA LEU A 146 -0.42 12.98 1.39
C LEU A 146 0.73 13.36 0.45
N TYR A 147 1.73 12.49 0.35
CA TYR A 147 2.78 12.65 -0.63
C TYR A 147 2.25 12.86 -2.06
N ASP A 148 2.87 13.81 -2.74
CA ASP A 148 2.68 14.04 -4.16
C ASP A 148 3.52 13.07 -5.00
N PHE A 149 2.82 12.20 -5.73
CA PHE A 149 3.44 11.24 -6.65
C PHE A 149 3.64 11.81 -8.06
N THR A 150 3.31 13.09 -8.31
CA THR A 150 3.46 13.74 -9.62
C THR A 150 4.86 13.59 -10.24
N PRO A 151 5.97 13.70 -9.48
CA PRO A 151 7.31 13.47 -10.04
C PRO A 151 7.49 12.09 -10.68
N TYR A 152 6.79 11.06 -10.18
CA TYR A 152 6.91 9.69 -10.68
C TYR A 152 6.02 9.42 -11.90
N TYR A 153 5.04 10.29 -12.19
CA TYR A 153 4.23 10.14 -13.41
C TYR A 153 5.09 10.31 -14.67
N GLN A 154 6.09 11.19 -14.62
CA GLN A 154 7.04 11.38 -15.72
C GLN A 154 7.95 10.16 -15.87
N ILE A 155 8.40 9.59 -14.75
CA ILE A 155 9.26 8.39 -14.73
C ILE A 155 8.54 7.17 -15.32
N ILE A 156 7.26 7.01 -15.02
CA ILE A 156 6.47 5.82 -15.41
C ILE A 156 5.68 6.06 -16.70
N GLY A 157 5.62 7.29 -17.19
CA GLY A 157 4.87 7.67 -18.40
C GLY A 157 3.35 7.66 -18.24
N LYS A 158 2.81 7.48 -17.03
CA LYS A 158 1.36 7.50 -16.76
C LYS A 158 1.01 7.95 -15.35
N LYS A 159 -0.19 8.50 -15.20
CA LYS A 159 -0.79 8.81 -13.90
C LYS A 159 -1.35 7.53 -13.26
N PHE A 160 -1.26 7.45 -11.94
CA PHE A 160 -1.84 6.35 -11.16
C PHE A 160 -2.61 6.89 -9.95
N LYS A 161 -3.58 6.10 -9.47
CA LYS A 161 -4.34 6.44 -8.26
C LYS A 161 -3.54 6.04 -7.02
N ARG A 162 -3.49 6.94 -6.03
CA ARG A 162 -2.87 6.64 -4.74
C ARG A 162 -3.56 5.51 -3.99
N TYR A 163 -4.89 5.41 -4.09
CA TYR A 163 -5.61 4.29 -3.51
C TYR A 163 -6.76 3.87 -4.42
N SER A 164 -7.20 2.63 -4.22
CA SER A 164 -8.36 2.06 -4.89
C SER A 164 -9.06 1.06 -3.97
N CYS A 165 -10.36 0.92 -4.15
CA CYS A 165 -11.14 -0.10 -3.47
C CYS A 165 -11.44 -1.21 -4.48
N ILE A 166 -11.12 -2.46 -4.13
CA ILE A 166 -11.36 -3.65 -4.93
C ILE A 166 -12.48 -4.43 -4.22
N HIS A 167 -13.49 -4.88 -4.97
CA HIS A 167 -14.66 -5.59 -4.45
C HIS A 167 -15.34 -4.84 -3.30
N ARG A 168 -15.76 -3.60 -3.55
CA ARG A 168 -16.48 -2.75 -2.57
C ARG A 168 -17.71 -3.44 -1.97
N SER A 169 -18.39 -4.30 -2.73
CA SER A 169 -19.52 -5.10 -2.26
C SER A 169 -19.15 -6.12 -1.18
N SER A 170 -17.87 -6.46 -1.04
CA SER A 170 -17.34 -7.36 -0.02
C SER A 170 -16.74 -6.62 1.18
N PHE A 171 -16.98 -5.30 1.27
CA PHE A 171 -16.61 -4.51 2.45
C PHE A 171 -17.64 -4.76 3.54
N ILE A 172 -17.18 -4.95 4.77
CA ILE A 172 -18.05 -5.17 5.93
C ILE A 172 -18.18 -3.84 6.65
N ARG A 173 -19.39 -3.27 6.76
CA ARG A 173 -19.58 -2.02 7.50
C ARG A 173 -19.58 -2.32 8.99
N LYS A 174 -18.95 -1.46 9.79
CA LYS A 174 -18.95 -1.64 11.25
C LYS A 174 -20.35 -1.58 11.88
N GLU A 175 -21.24 -0.81 11.27
CA GLU A 175 -22.64 -0.71 11.68
C GLU A 175 -23.39 -2.05 11.58
N GLU A 176 -23.04 -2.89 10.59
CA GLU A 176 -23.67 -4.20 10.36
C GLU A 176 -23.25 -5.23 11.42
N ILE A 177 -22.07 -5.05 12.02
CA ILE A 177 -21.51 -5.95 13.04
C ILE A 177 -22.19 -5.73 14.40
N LEU A 178 -22.54 -4.48 14.71
CA LEU A 178 -23.18 -4.11 15.99
C LEU A 178 -24.66 -4.52 16.07
N GLN A 179 -25.23 -5.03 14.98
CA GLN A 179 -26.61 -5.50 14.89
C GLN A 179 -26.74 -7.03 14.97
N CYS A 180 -25.62 -7.75 15.06
CA CYS A 180 -25.55 -9.19 15.29
C CYS A 180 -25.16 -9.48 16.74
#